data_AF-A0A961W1Z5-F1
#
_entry.id   AF-A0A961W1Z5-F1
#
_cell.length_a   1.000
_cell.length_b   1.000
_cell.length_c   1.000
_cell.angle_alpha   90.00
_cell.angle_beta   90.00
_cell.angle_gamma   90.00
#
_symmetry.space_group_name_H-M   'P 1'
#
loop_
_entity.id
_entity.type
_entity.pdbx_description
1 polymer ?
#
loop_
_entity_poly.entity_id
_entity_poly.type
_entity_poly.pdbx_seq_one_letter_code
_entity_poly.pdbx_strand_id
1 'polypeptide(L)'
;GNGALAIVLISGWTMFAKQVPHWILVWGADDDHLFIHDPWVEDSRDESHVDAASLPIPRTLFDRMARWGRAGLKAAIIVTRSHGDAAG
;
A
#
# COMPACT_ATOMS: atom_id res chain seq x y z
N GLY A 1 5.43 8.29 19.22
CA GLY A 1 6.11 7.04 18.84
C GLY A 1 6.82 7.25 17.52
N ASN A 2 7.92 6.55 17.26
CA ASN A 2 8.58 6.62 15.95
C ASN A 2 7.62 6.05 14.90
N GLY A 3 7.21 6.88 13.95
CA GLY A 3 6.36 6.44 12.83
C GLY A 3 7.10 5.47 11.92
N ALA A 4 6.33 4.58 11.27
CA ALA A 4 6.82 3.63 10.28
C ALA A 4 5.89 3.65 9.06
N LEU A 5 6.46 3.44 7.89
CA LEU A 5 5.73 3.23 6.64
C LEU A 5 5.80 1.76 6.27
N ALA A 6 4.76 1.25 5.63
CA ALA A 6 4.75 -0.13 5.12
C ALA A 6 4.50 -0.14 3.61
N ILE A 7 5.34 -0.82 2.85
CA ILE A 7 5.10 -1.12 1.43
C ILE A 7 4.60 -2.56 1.36
N VAL A 8 3.39 -2.77 0.87
CA VAL A 8 2.68 -4.05 0.97
C VAL A 8 2.33 -4.60 -0.40
N LEU A 9 2.60 -5.89 -0.59
CA LEU A 9 2.18 -6.61 -1.78
C LEU A 9 0.69 -6.93 -1.70
N ILE A 10 -0.07 -6.50 -2.69
CA ILE A 10 -1.50 -6.79 -2.85
C ILE A 10 -1.80 -7.49 -4.17
N SER A 11 -2.94 -8.18 -4.22
CA SER A 11 -3.53 -8.66 -5.47
C SER A 11 -4.30 -7.52 -6.16
N GLY A 12 -3.88 -7.15 -7.37
CA GLY A 12 -4.54 -6.11 -8.18
C GLY A 12 -5.93 -6.46 -8.71
N TRP A 13 -6.53 -7.60 -8.32
CA TRP A 13 -7.81 -8.07 -8.87
C TRP A 13 -8.97 -7.10 -8.61
N THR A 14 -8.93 -6.40 -7.49
CA THR A 14 -9.97 -5.42 -7.10
C THR A 14 -9.81 -4.07 -7.79
N MET A 15 -8.64 -3.77 -8.35
CA MET A 15 -8.30 -2.43 -8.91
C MET A 15 -8.12 -2.45 -10.44
N PHE A 16 -7.58 -3.51 -11.03
CA PHE A 16 -7.10 -3.49 -12.43
C PHE A 16 -7.73 -4.53 -13.36
N ALA A 17 -8.71 -5.31 -12.88
CA ALA A 17 -9.33 -6.44 -13.60
C ALA A 17 -8.33 -7.46 -14.21
N LYS A 18 -7.05 -7.37 -13.81
CA LYS A 18 -5.93 -8.21 -14.22
C LYS A 18 -5.18 -8.61 -12.97
N GLN A 19 -4.88 -9.91 -12.87
CA GLN A 19 -4.16 -10.46 -11.73
C GLN A 19 -2.67 -10.20 -11.95
N VAL A 20 -2.21 -9.00 -11.57
CA VAL A 20 -0.79 -8.65 -11.48
C VAL A 20 -0.41 -8.36 -10.01
N PRO A 21 0.79 -8.80 -9.56
CA PRO A 21 1.26 -8.47 -8.22
C PRO A 21 1.53 -6.98 -8.15
N HIS A 22 0.96 -6.29 -7.15
CA HIS A 22 1.03 -4.83 -7.06
C HIS A 22 1.52 -4.37 -5.69
N TRP A 23 2.36 -3.34 -5.65
CA TRP A 23 2.90 -2.81 -4.40
C TRP A 23 2.30 -1.44 -4.10
N ILE A 24 1.76 -1.29 -2.90
CA ILE A 24 1.18 -0.04 -2.41
C ILE A 24 1.90 0.45 -1.16
N LEU A 25 1.86 1.76 -0.91
CA LEU A 25 2.38 2.37 0.31
C LEU A 25 1.24 2.57 1.31
N VAL A 26 1.34 1.98 2.49
CA VAL A 26 0.49 2.26 3.66
C VAL A 26 1.24 3.26 4.55
N TRP A 27 0.63 4.42 4.77
CA TRP A 27 1.25 5.50 5.53
C TRP A 27 0.51 5.86 6.83
N GLY A 28 -0.72 5.37 7.00
CA GLY A 28 -1.52 5.61 8.20
C GLY A 28 -2.61 4.57 8.40
N ALA A 29 -3.21 4.60 9.58
CA ALA A 29 -4.36 3.77 9.92
C ALA A 29 -5.23 4.48 10.98
N ASP A 30 -6.53 4.20 10.95
CA ASP A 30 -7.44 4.41 12.07
C ASP A 30 -8.06 3.06 12.50
N ASP A 31 -9.10 3.11 13.32
CA ASP A 31 -9.79 1.93 13.85
C ASP A 31 -10.38 1.06 12.73
N ASP A 32 -10.83 1.67 11.64
CA ASP A 32 -11.62 1.01 10.60
C ASP A 32 -10.89 0.93 9.24
N HIS A 33 -9.88 1.78 9.03
CA HIS A 33 -9.25 2.00 7.73
C HIS A 33 -7.72 1.99 7.75
N LEU A 34 -7.16 1.68 6.59
CA LEU A 34 -5.78 1.92 6.22
C LEU A 34 -5.73 2.98 5.14
N PHE A 35 -4.81 3.94 5.28
CA PHE A 35 -4.59 4.99 4.30
C PHE A 35 -3.43 4.62 3.39
N ILE A 36 -3.68 4.64 2.07
CA ILE A 36 -2.73 4.15 1.09
C ILE A 36 -2.39 5.19 0.00
N HIS A 37 -1.22 5.02 -0.61
CA HIS A 37 -0.86 5.63 -1.88
C HIS A 37 -0.52 4.53 -2.90
N ASP A 38 -1.10 4.63 -4.09
CA ASP A 38 -0.75 3.80 -5.24
C ASP A 38 0.24 4.54 -6.14
N PRO A 39 1.46 4.01 -6.38
CA PRO A 39 2.44 4.65 -7.26
C PRO A 39 2.14 4.48 -8.77
N TRP A 40 1.14 3.70 -9.17
CA TRP A 40 0.83 3.46 -10.58
C TRP A 40 0.10 4.64 -11.21
N VAL A 41 0.74 5.31 -12.17
CA VAL A 41 0.13 6.31 -13.05
C VAL A 41 -0.13 5.65 -14.40
N GLU A 42 -1.40 5.55 -14.82
CA GLU A 42 -1.75 5.08 -16.17
C GLU A 42 -1.43 6.18 -17.18
N ASP A 43 -0.37 6.00 -17.96
CA ASP A 43 0.20 6.99 -18.91
C ASP A 43 -0.69 7.27 -20.14
N SER A 44 -1.97 6.85 -20.15
CA SER A 44 -2.80 6.80 -21.36
C SER A 44 -4.17 7.47 -21.29
N ARG A 45 -4.55 8.08 -20.17
CA ARG A 45 -5.76 8.90 -20.08
C ARG A 45 -5.49 10.10 -19.20
N ASP A 46 -6.17 11.21 -19.46
CA ASP A 46 -6.24 12.41 -18.62
C ASP A 46 -6.88 12.11 -17.24
N GLU A 47 -6.43 11.06 -16.56
CA GLU A 47 -6.76 10.73 -15.19
C GLU A 47 -5.76 11.46 -14.32
N SER A 48 -6.23 12.57 -13.73
CA SER A 48 -5.43 13.38 -12.83
C SER A 48 -4.77 12.50 -11.76
N HIS A 49 -3.49 12.78 -11.45
CA HIS A 49 -2.69 12.14 -10.39
C HIS A 49 -3.34 12.12 -8.98
N VAL A 50 -4.57 12.62 -8.86
CA VAL A 50 -5.25 13.02 -7.63
C VAL A 50 -6.29 11.97 -7.19
N ASP A 51 -6.73 11.05 -8.07
CA ASP A 51 -7.74 10.03 -7.69
C ASP A 51 -7.15 8.74 -7.10
N ALA A 52 -5.83 8.52 -7.20
CA ALA A 52 -5.12 7.34 -6.68
C ALA A 52 -4.40 7.60 -5.33
N ALA A 53 -4.48 8.82 -4.81
CA ALA A 53 -3.77 9.24 -3.60
C ALA A 53 -4.74 9.40 -2.42
N SER A 54 -4.61 8.54 -1.39
CA SER A 54 -5.32 8.62 -0.10
C SER A 54 -6.71 7.97 -0.04
N LEU A 55 -6.89 6.79 -0.64
CA LEU A 55 -8.12 6.03 -0.45
C LEU A 55 -8.13 5.34 0.93
N PRO A 56 -9.13 5.57 1.78
CA PRO A 56 -9.33 4.77 2.98
C PRO A 56 -9.79 3.36 2.56
N ILE A 57 -8.97 2.35 2.84
CA ILE A 57 -9.33 0.95 2.61
C ILE A 57 -9.79 0.35 3.94
N PRO A 58 -11.02 -0.20 4.01
CA PRO A 58 -11.46 -0.94 5.19
C PRO A 58 -10.48 -2.06 5.54
N ARG A 59 -10.13 -2.21 6.82
CA ARG A 59 -9.12 -3.21 7.26
C ARG A 59 -9.46 -4.63 6.79
N THR A 60 -10.75 -4.99 6.83
CA THR A 60 -11.24 -6.31 6.38
C THR A 60 -11.12 -6.52 4.87
N LEU A 61 -11.11 -5.45 4.08
CA LEU A 61 -10.85 -5.51 2.64
C LEU A 61 -9.35 -5.65 2.39
N PHE A 62 -8.54 -4.85 3.09
CA PHE A 62 -7.08 -4.92 2.99
C PHE A 62 -6.53 -6.31 3.31
N ASP A 63 -7.05 -6.98 4.34
CA ASP A 63 -6.62 -8.34 4.72
C ASP A 63 -6.85 -9.40 3.62
N ARG A 64 -7.81 -9.14 2.73
CA ARG A 64 -8.08 -9.96 1.55
C ARG A 64 -7.14 -9.58 0.40
N MET A 65 -6.93 -8.29 0.20
CA MET A 65 -6.05 -7.76 -0.85
C MET A 65 -4.59 -8.11 -0.61
N ALA A 66 -4.12 -8.11 0.65
CA ALA A 66 -2.73 -8.39 1.05
C ALA A 66 -2.38 -9.89 1.00
N ARG A 67 -2.81 -10.57 -0.06
CA ARG A 67 -2.56 -11.98 -0.37
C ARG A 67 -2.42 -12.14 -1.87
N TRP A 68 -1.28 -12.64 -2.32
CA TRP A 68 -0.99 -12.85 -3.72
C TRP A 68 -1.04 -14.32 -4.13
N GLY A 69 -1.71 -14.61 -5.26
CA GLY A 69 -1.75 -15.93 -5.87
C GLY A 69 -2.49 -17.01 -5.04
N ARG A 70 -2.54 -18.24 -5.57
CA ARG A 70 -3.26 -19.37 -4.96
C ARG A 70 -2.70 -19.81 -3.60
N ALA A 71 -1.40 -19.60 -3.38
CA ALA A 71 -0.74 -19.91 -2.13
C ALA A 71 -0.95 -18.84 -1.04
N GLY A 72 -1.55 -17.69 -1.38
CA GLY A 72 -1.81 -16.60 -0.44
C GLY A 72 -0.53 -15.94 0.08
N LEU A 73 0.47 -15.75 -0.79
CA LEU A 73 1.75 -15.13 -0.44
C LEU A 73 1.51 -13.73 0.14
N LYS A 74 2.16 -13.42 1.26
CA LYS A 74 2.15 -12.09 1.86
C LYS A 74 3.57 -11.56 1.95
N ALA A 75 3.75 -10.29 1.62
CA ALA A 75 5.03 -9.61 1.74
C ALA A 75 4.80 -8.15 2.14
N ALA A 76 5.67 -7.65 3.03
CA ALA A 76 5.70 -6.26 3.43
C ALA A 76 7.14 -5.80 3.68
N ILE A 77 7.45 -4.57 3.30
CA ILE A 77 8.69 -3.88 3.61
C ILE A 77 8.35 -2.77 4.61
N ILE A 78 8.99 -2.79 5.78
CA ILE A 78 8.77 -1.77 6.81
C ILE A 78 9.92 -0.77 6.75
N VAL A 79 9.58 0.51 6.56
CA VAL A 79 10.52 1.62 6.52
C VAL A 79 10.37 2.41 7.81
N THR A 80 11.42 2.42 8.61
CA THR A 80 11.52 3.22 9.84
C THR A 80 12.62 4.25 9.68
N ARG A 81 12.47 5.41 10.32
CA ARG A 81 13.59 6.33 10.50
C ARG A 81 14.66 5.62 11.33
N SER A 82 15.87 5.48 10.82
CA SER A 82 17.02 5.21 11.68
C SER A 82 17.17 6.41 12.61
N HIS A 83 17.19 6.19 13.93
CA HIS A 83 17.87 7.16 14.78
C HIS A 83 19.34 7.07 14.36
N GLY A 84 19.76 7.97 13.47
CA GLY A 84 21.17 8.21 13.29
C GLY A 84 21.69 8.60 14.66
N ASP A 85 22.62 7.81 15.19
CA ASP A 85 23.40 8.23 16.34
C ASP A 85 23.90 9.64 16.01
N ALA A 86 23.46 10.62 16.80
CA ALA A 86 24.20 11.84 16.99
C ALA A 86 25.49 11.46 17.75
N ALA A 87 26.40 10.78 17.05
CA ALA A 87 27.79 10.68 17.46
C ALA A 87 28.50 11.87 16.81
N GLY A 88 28.75 12.88 17.64
CA GLY A 88 29.81 13.85 17.40
C GLY A 88 31.20 13.24 17.60
#